data_AF-A0A1I7J7E7-F1
#
_entry.id   AF-A0A1I7J7E7-F1
#
_cell.length_a   1.000
_cell.length_b   1.000
_cell.length_c   1.000
_cell.angle_alpha   90.00
_cell.angle_beta   90.00
_cell.angle_gamma   90.00
#
_symmetry.space_group_name_H-M   'P 1'
#
loop_
_entity.id
_entity.type
_entity.pdbx_description
1 polymer ?
#
loop_
_entity_poly.entity_id
_entity_poly.type
_entity_poly.pdbx_seq_one_letter_code
_entity_poly.pdbx_strand_id
1 'polypeptide(L)'
;MIVNTDKCIGCTLCTQDCIVSDIEMIDGKSHIKNEACIKCGHCIAICPVGTVSSNDEEDYSMDEVIEYNKEDFDIDSERLMNFMKFRRSVRLFKEDDVEEEKIEKILEAGKFTQTGSNVQDVSYVVIKDKIQELRKMVLETLNSMADVVMNKENVPI
;
A
#
# COMPACT_ATOMS: atom_id res chain seq x y z
N MET A 1 -18.43 1.88 2.01
CA MET A 1 -18.45 2.97 1.01
C MET A 1 -19.86 3.46 0.83
N ILE A 2 -20.04 4.78 0.78
CA ILE A 2 -21.35 5.44 0.70
C ILE A 2 -21.37 6.46 -0.45
N VAL A 3 -22.56 6.75 -0.98
CA VAL A 3 -22.77 7.73 -2.05
C VAL A 3 -23.74 8.80 -1.57
N ASN A 4 -23.36 10.07 -1.69
CA ASN A 4 -24.31 11.18 -1.58
C ASN A 4 -25.17 11.25 -2.86
N THR A 5 -26.38 10.70 -2.79
CA THR A 5 -27.31 10.59 -3.93
C THR A 5 -27.85 11.94 -4.41
N ASP A 6 -27.95 12.93 -3.52
CA ASP A 6 -28.41 14.29 -3.86
C ASP A 6 -27.44 14.99 -4.81
N LYS A 7 -26.14 14.76 -4.61
CA LYS A 7 -25.06 15.33 -5.44
C LYS A 7 -24.66 14.44 -6.62
N CYS A 8 -24.98 13.14 -6.58
CA CYS A 8 -24.60 12.20 -7.62
C CYS A 8 -25.26 12.58 -8.95
N ILE A 9 -24.47 12.71 -10.03
CA ILE A 9 -24.97 13.10 -11.35
C ILE A 9 -25.26 11.92 -12.28
N GLY A 10 -25.13 10.67 -11.81
CA GLY A 10 -25.46 9.48 -12.60
C GLY A 10 -24.50 9.20 -13.77
N CYS A 11 -23.27 9.70 -13.73
CA CYS A 11 -22.32 9.59 -14.85
C CYS A 11 -21.75 8.17 -15.08
N THR A 12 -22.01 7.22 -14.18
CA THR A 12 -21.58 5.80 -14.23
C THR A 12 -20.07 5.52 -14.17
N LEU A 13 -19.21 6.54 -14.05
CA LEU A 13 -17.75 6.35 -14.03
C LEU A 13 -17.28 5.39 -12.91
N CYS A 14 -17.79 5.56 -11.69
CA CYS A 14 -17.46 4.67 -10.58
C CYS A 14 -17.92 3.22 -10.83
N THR A 15 -19.06 3.03 -11.49
CA THR A 15 -19.58 1.71 -11.85
C THR A 15 -18.67 1.03 -12.88
N GLN A 16 -18.19 1.77 -13.88
CA GLN A 16 -17.29 1.25 -14.91
C GLN A 16 -15.90 0.91 -14.34
N ASP A 17 -15.42 1.68 -13.36
CA ASP A 17 -14.10 1.50 -12.76
C ASP A 17 -14.06 0.40 -11.68
N CYS A 18 -15.22 0.02 -11.13
CA CYS A 18 -15.31 -0.98 -10.07
C CYS A 18 -14.97 -2.39 -10.58
N ILE A 19 -13.75 -2.84 -10.34
CA ILE A 19 -13.26 -4.16 -10.81
C ILE A 19 -14.04 -5.36 -10.27
N VAL A 20 -14.67 -5.20 -9.09
CA VAL A 20 -15.51 -6.23 -8.46
C VAL A 20 -17.00 -6.10 -8.82
N SER A 21 -17.37 -5.13 -9.67
CA SER A 21 -18.75 -4.92 -10.12
C SER A 21 -19.76 -4.79 -8.99
N ASP A 22 -19.38 -4.13 -7.89
CA ASP A 22 -20.18 -4.00 -6.66
C ASP A 22 -21.02 -2.71 -6.61
N ILE A 23 -21.07 -1.97 -7.72
CA ILE A 23 -21.80 -0.70 -7.84
C ILE A 23 -22.89 -0.84 -8.90
N GLU A 24 -24.11 -0.50 -8.54
CA GLU A 24 -25.26 -0.51 -9.44
C GLU A 24 -25.88 0.89 -9.59
N MET A 25 -26.85 1.02 -10.50
CA MET A 25 -27.57 2.25 -10.76
C MET A 25 -29.03 2.09 -10.34
N ILE A 26 -29.49 2.90 -9.38
CA ILE A 26 -30.88 2.95 -8.90
C ILE A 26 -31.39 4.38 -9.13
N ASP A 27 -32.50 4.53 -9.86
CA ASP A 27 -33.12 5.82 -10.18
C ASP A 27 -32.14 6.85 -10.77
N GLY A 28 -31.20 6.37 -11.59
CA GLY A 28 -30.15 7.19 -12.22
C GLY A 28 -29.03 7.62 -11.28
N LYS A 29 -28.95 7.08 -10.05
CA LYS A 29 -27.89 7.35 -9.08
C LYS A 29 -27.07 6.10 -8.80
N SER A 30 -25.79 6.29 -8.48
CA SER A 30 -24.92 5.17 -8.10
C SER A 30 -25.25 4.67 -6.69
N HIS A 31 -25.30 3.36 -6.53
CA HIS A 31 -25.51 2.67 -5.27
C HIS A 31 -24.41 1.61 -5.09
N ILE A 32 -23.69 1.64 -3.98
CA ILE A 32 -22.62 0.69 -3.67
C ILE A 32 -23.20 -0.38 -2.75
N LYS A 33 -23.23 -1.63 -3.22
CA LYS A 33 -23.85 -2.74 -2.46
C LYS A 33 -23.04 -3.11 -1.22
N ASN A 34 -21.72 -2.90 -1.27
CA ASN A 34 -20.77 -3.29 -0.22
C ASN A 34 -20.76 -4.81 0.06
N GLU A 35 -21.06 -5.63 -0.94
CA GLU A 35 -21.05 -7.10 -0.82
C GLU A 35 -19.69 -7.69 -1.18
N ALA A 36 -19.09 -7.17 -2.25
CA ALA A 36 -17.77 -7.57 -2.75
C ALA A 36 -16.73 -6.44 -2.67
N CYS A 37 -17.08 -5.31 -2.07
CA CYS A 37 -16.20 -4.13 -1.99
C CYS A 37 -14.88 -4.45 -1.26
N ILE A 38 -13.76 -4.25 -1.95
CA ILE A 38 -12.41 -4.41 -1.41
C ILE A 38 -11.82 -3.10 -0.85
N LYS A 39 -12.64 -2.06 -0.70
CA LYS A 39 -12.25 -0.73 -0.18
C LYS A 39 -11.04 -0.09 -0.91
N CYS A 40 -10.89 -0.30 -2.22
CA CYS A 40 -9.74 0.21 -2.99
C CYS A 40 -9.74 1.72 -3.30
N GLY A 41 -10.80 2.46 -2.96
CA GLY A 41 -10.87 3.92 -3.15
C GLY A 41 -11.04 4.42 -4.60
N HIS A 42 -11.00 3.53 -5.59
CA HIS A 42 -11.16 3.87 -7.02
C HIS A 42 -12.41 4.71 -7.33
N CYS A 43 -13.55 4.34 -6.75
CA CYS A 43 -14.81 5.07 -6.89
C CYS A 43 -14.77 6.49 -6.30
N ILE A 44 -13.91 6.74 -5.31
CA ILE A 44 -13.65 8.07 -4.76
C ILE A 44 -12.82 8.88 -5.76
N ALA A 45 -11.71 8.30 -6.22
CA ALA A 45 -10.76 8.97 -7.12
C ALA A 45 -11.38 9.37 -8.47
N ILE A 46 -12.23 8.52 -9.06
CA ILE A 46 -12.83 8.77 -10.38
C ILE A 46 -14.09 9.64 -10.33
N CYS A 47 -14.63 9.94 -9.14
CA CYS A 47 -15.89 10.68 -9.03
C CYS A 47 -15.68 12.18 -9.33
N PRO A 48 -16.21 12.73 -10.44
CA PRO A 48 -15.95 14.11 -10.82
C PRO A 48 -16.67 15.14 -9.93
N VAL A 49 -17.60 14.67 -9.10
CA VAL A 49 -18.41 15.49 -8.18
C VAL A 49 -18.19 15.10 -6.71
N GLY A 50 -17.20 14.25 -6.42
CA GLY A 50 -16.77 13.91 -5.07
C GLY A 50 -17.88 13.34 -4.17
N THR A 51 -18.76 12.48 -4.71
CA THR A 51 -19.94 12.01 -3.98
C THR A 51 -19.74 10.70 -3.26
N VAL A 52 -18.62 10.02 -3.47
CA VAL A 52 -18.32 8.73 -2.84
C VAL A 52 -17.38 8.95 -1.66
N SER A 53 -17.66 8.32 -0.52
CA SER A 53 -16.79 8.37 0.66
C SER A 53 -16.78 7.05 1.43
N SER A 54 -15.80 6.89 2.30
CA SER A 54 -15.81 5.85 3.34
C SER A 54 -16.71 6.28 4.50
N ASN A 55 -17.35 5.31 5.15
CA ASN A 55 -18.05 5.46 6.42
C ASN A 55 -17.30 4.75 7.57
N ASP A 56 -16.05 4.38 7.30
CA ASP A 56 -15.17 3.60 8.15
C ASP A 56 -13.86 4.38 8.29
N GLU A 57 -13.76 5.15 9.39
CA GLU A 57 -12.63 6.04 9.66
C GLU A 57 -11.38 5.27 10.11
N GLU A 58 -11.53 4.04 10.61
CA GLU A 58 -10.42 3.20 11.05
C GLU A 58 -9.70 2.56 9.86
N ASP A 59 -10.45 2.07 8.86
CA ASP A 59 -9.86 1.43 7.68
C ASP A 59 -9.54 2.41 6.53
N TYR A 60 -10.31 3.50 6.39
CA TYR A 60 -10.14 4.45 5.28
C TYR A 60 -10.63 5.85 5.68
N SER A 61 -9.74 6.64 6.28
CA SER A 61 -10.04 8.04 6.61
C SER A 61 -10.11 8.90 5.34
N MET A 62 -11.19 9.68 5.22
CA MET A 62 -11.32 10.66 4.15
C MET A 62 -10.36 11.85 4.32
N ASP A 63 -9.82 12.07 5.52
CA ASP A 63 -8.84 13.14 5.78
C ASP A 63 -7.47 12.86 5.12
N GLU A 64 -7.18 11.60 4.80
CA GLU A 64 -5.98 11.19 4.06
C GLU A 64 -6.15 11.31 2.54
N VAL A 65 -7.35 11.63 2.04
CA VAL A 65 -7.60 11.76 0.60
C VAL A 65 -7.09 13.11 0.10
N ILE A 66 -6.08 13.07 -0.75
CA ILE A 66 -5.48 14.26 -1.36
C ILE A 66 -6.04 14.44 -2.77
N GLU A 67 -6.54 15.64 -3.06
CA GLU A 67 -6.96 15.98 -4.42
C GLU A 67 -5.76 16.07 -5.36
N TYR A 68 -5.89 15.43 -6.52
CA TYR A 68 -4.87 15.48 -7.55
C TYR A 68 -4.71 16.92 -8.06
N ASN A 69 -3.47 17.41 -8.02
CA ASN A 69 -3.06 18.60 -8.73
C ASN A 69 -1.79 18.30 -9.53
N LYS A 70 -1.64 18.94 -10.68
CA LYS A 70 -0.60 18.57 -11.62
C LYS A 70 0.80 18.88 -11.07
N GLU A 71 0.93 20.01 -10.41
CA GLU A 71 2.19 20.56 -9.94
C GLU A 71 2.86 19.69 -8.88
N ASP A 72 2.08 19.10 -7.97
CA ASP A 72 2.59 18.27 -6.88
C ASP A 72 2.71 16.78 -7.26
N PHE A 73 1.90 16.30 -8.21
CA PHE A 73 1.80 14.87 -8.52
C PHE A 73 2.53 14.42 -9.79
N ASP A 74 2.67 15.29 -10.80
CA ASP A 74 3.36 14.89 -12.04
C ASP A 74 4.86 14.77 -11.80
N ILE A 75 5.42 13.61 -12.19
CA ILE A 75 6.85 13.36 -12.15
C ILE A 75 7.36 13.23 -13.59
N ASP A 76 8.38 14.03 -13.93
CA ASP A 76 9.08 13.88 -15.20
C ASP A 76 9.66 12.47 -15.36
N SER A 77 9.38 11.85 -16.51
CA SER A 77 9.72 10.45 -16.79
C SER A 77 11.23 10.20 -16.78
N GLU A 78 12.02 11.13 -17.35
CA GLU A 78 13.48 10.98 -17.38
C GLU A 78 14.06 11.13 -15.97
N ARG A 79 13.55 12.07 -15.18
CA ARG A 79 13.93 12.25 -13.78
C ARG A 79 13.63 11.00 -12.94
N LEU A 80 12.45 10.43 -13.09
CA LEU A 80 12.07 9.19 -12.38
C LEU A 80 13.01 8.04 -12.78
N MET A 81 13.27 7.88 -14.08
CA MET A 81 14.18 6.86 -14.60
C MET A 81 15.60 7.03 -14.06
N ASN A 82 16.11 8.27 -14.02
CA ASN A 82 17.43 8.57 -13.49
C ASN A 82 17.52 8.28 -11.97
N PHE A 83 16.48 8.61 -11.21
CA PHE A 83 16.39 8.26 -9.79
C PHE A 83 16.49 6.74 -9.57
N MET A 84 15.68 5.95 -10.31
CA MET A 84 15.71 4.49 -10.23
C MET A 84 17.09 3.92 -10.63
N LYS A 85 17.68 4.44 -11.71
CA LYS A 85 19.00 4.02 -12.21
C LYS A 85 20.15 4.40 -11.27
N PHE A 86 20.02 5.43 -10.45
CA PHE A 86 21.06 5.86 -9.52
C PHE A 86 21.04 5.07 -8.20
N ARG A 87 19.85 4.64 -7.75
CA ARG A 87 19.67 3.88 -6.51
C ARG A 87 20.55 2.61 -6.47
N ARG A 88 21.31 2.41 -5.41
CA ARG A 88 22.14 1.21 -5.18
C ARG A 88 21.87 0.61 -3.81
N SER A 89 22.04 -0.70 -3.69
CA SER A 89 22.13 -1.36 -2.38
C SER A 89 23.39 -0.89 -1.67
N VAL A 90 23.22 -0.17 -0.55
CA VAL A 90 24.30 0.26 0.33
C VAL A 90 24.52 -0.80 1.41
N ARG A 91 25.79 -1.09 1.73
CA ARG A 91 26.18 -2.11 2.72
C ARG A 91 27.20 -1.62 3.76
N LEU A 92 27.58 -0.35 3.65
CA LEU A 92 28.46 0.35 4.58
C LEU A 92 27.66 1.57 5.05
N PHE A 93 27.20 1.52 6.30
CA PHE A 93 26.33 2.53 6.90
C PHE A 93 27.13 3.43 7.82
N LYS A 94 26.64 4.66 8.03
CA LYS A 94 27.15 5.55 9.06
C LYS A 94 26.71 5.05 10.44
N GLU A 95 27.37 5.53 11.49
CA GLU A 95 26.99 5.25 12.88
C GLU A 95 25.82 6.13 13.36
N ASP A 96 25.46 7.17 12.58
CA ASP A 96 24.34 8.04 12.88
C ASP A 96 23.00 7.29 12.81
N ASP A 97 22.18 7.45 13.85
CA ASP A 97 20.79 6.97 13.83
C ASP A 97 19.92 7.76 12.83
N VAL A 98 18.89 7.09 12.33
CA VAL A 98 17.85 7.72 11.49
C VAL A 98 16.76 8.31 12.38
N GLU A 99 16.37 9.55 12.09
CA GLU A 99 15.28 10.24 12.80
C GLU A 99 13.95 9.49 12.65
N GLU A 100 13.16 9.42 13.73
CA GLU A 100 11.91 8.64 13.77
C GLU A 100 10.92 9.05 12.67
N GLU A 101 10.76 10.36 12.46
CA GLU A 101 9.88 10.92 11.42
C GLU A 101 10.24 10.41 10.02
N LYS A 102 11.53 10.17 9.72
CA LYS A 102 11.95 9.64 8.42
C LYS A 102 11.62 8.16 8.29
N ILE A 103 11.71 7.41 9.40
CA ILE A 103 11.29 6.01 9.43
C ILE A 103 9.78 5.92 9.17
N GLU A 104 8.99 6.73 9.89
CA GLU A 104 7.54 6.81 9.71
C GLU A 104 7.15 7.13 8.26
N LYS A 105 7.79 8.13 7.63
CA LYS A 105 7.58 8.46 6.21
C LYS A 105 7.88 7.30 5.26
N ILE A 106 8.90 6.48 5.56
CA ILE A 106 9.21 5.28 4.76
C ILE A 106 8.12 4.22 4.94
N LEU A 107 7.64 4.01 6.16
CA LEU A 107 6.56 3.06 6.44
C LEU A 107 5.25 3.49 5.79
N GLU A 108 4.92 4.79 5.87
CA GLU A 108 3.76 5.39 5.21
C GLU A 108 3.82 5.21 3.69
N ALA A 109 4.97 5.48 3.06
CA ALA A 109 5.16 5.19 1.64
C ALA A 109 4.93 3.70 1.31
N GLY A 110 5.30 2.80 2.22
CA GLY A 110 5.03 1.37 2.12
C GLY A 110 3.53 1.02 2.20
N LYS A 111 2.78 1.65 3.11
CA LYS A 111 1.31 1.51 3.26
C LYS A 111 0.58 1.81 1.95
N PHE A 112 1.02 2.82 1.21
CA PHE A 112 0.39 3.26 -0.05
C PHE A 112 0.86 2.50 -1.30
N THR A 113 1.62 1.42 -1.17
CA THR A 113 1.97 0.55 -2.31
C THR A 113 0.79 -0.32 -2.73
N GLN A 114 0.59 -0.51 -4.03
CA GLN A 114 -0.53 -1.31 -4.53
C GLN A 114 -0.36 -2.79 -4.18
N THR A 115 -1.43 -3.42 -3.69
CA THR A 115 -1.48 -4.86 -3.40
C THR A 115 -2.61 -5.54 -4.16
N GLY A 116 -2.45 -6.83 -4.45
CA GLY A 116 -3.48 -7.61 -5.13
C GLY A 116 -4.79 -7.58 -4.35
N SER A 117 -5.88 -7.22 -5.02
CA SER A 117 -7.21 -7.10 -4.41
C SER A 117 -7.28 -6.21 -3.16
N ASN A 118 -6.37 -5.23 -3.03
CA ASN A 118 -6.26 -4.34 -1.87
C ASN A 118 -6.15 -5.07 -0.51
N VAL A 119 -5.58 -6.29 -0.49
CA VAL A 119 -5.48 -7.09 0.75
C VAL A 119 -4.54 -6.45 1.77
N GLN A 120 -3.55 -5.67 1.31
CA GLN A 120 -2.57 -5.01 2.18
C GLN A 120 -1.87 -5.99 3.15
N ASP A 121 -1.58 -7.22 2.69
CA ASP A 121 -0.88 -8.26 3.46
C ASP A 121 0.64 -7.96 3.56
N VAL A 122 0.98 -6.83 4.17
CA VAL A 122 2.34 -6.37 4.39
C VAL A 122 2.46 -5.90 5.83
N SER A 123 3.48 -6.42 6.52
CA SER A 123 3.82 -5.99 7.88
C SER A 123 5.27 -5.52 7.94
N TYR A 124 5.51 -4.50 8.77
CA TYR A 124 6.82 -3.92 8.97
C TYR A 124 7.23 -4.09 10.43
N VAL A 125 8.45 -4.59 10.65
CA VAL A 125 9.06 -4.67 11.98
C VAL A 125 10.32 -3.83 11.97
N VAL A 126 10.30 -2.72 12.69
CA VAL A 126 11.45 -1.81 12.83
C VAL A 126 12.25 -2.19 14.06
N ILE A 127 13.54 -2.45 13.88
CA ILE A 127 14.46 -2.82 14.96
C ILE A 127 15.59 -1.80 15.00
N LYS A 128 15.62 -0.98 16.06
CA LYS A 128 16.67 0.03 16.28
C LYS A 128 17.75 -0.51 17.23
N ASP A 129 17.38 -0.89 18.44
CA ASP A 129 18.35 -1.13 19.52
C ASP A 129 18.83 -2.60 19.64
N LYS A 130 18.11 -3.54 19.03
CA LYS A 130 18.33 -4.99 19.22
C LYS A 130 19.03 -5.69 18.07
N ILE A 131 19.77 -4.95 17.25
CA ILE A 131 20.40 -5.50 16.05
C ILE A 131 21.42 -6.62 16.35
N GLN A 132 22.14 -6.54 17.47
CA GLN A 132 23.11 -7.57 17.86
C GLN A 132 22.42 -8.87 18.32
N GLU A 133 21.30 -8.75 19.05
CA GLU A 133 20.48 -9.89 19.45
C GLU A 133 19.88 -10.58 18.22
N LEU A 134 19.32 -9.79 17.29
CA LEU A 134 18.80 -10.30 16.02
C LEU A 134 19.91 -11.02 15.23
N ARG A 135 21.10 -10.43 15.13
CA ARG A 135 22.24 -11.03 14.43
C ARG A 135 22.60 -12.39 15.00
N LYS A 136 22.64 -12.50 16.33
CA LYS A 136 22.91 -13.78 17.02
C LYS A 136 21.84 -14.81 16.67
N MET A 137 20.56 -14.45 16.79
CA MET A 137 19.42 -15.31 16.47
C MET A 137 19.48 -15.81 15.02
N VAL A 138 19.80 -14.94 14.06
CA VAL A 138 19.96 -15.32 12.64
C VAL A 138 21.08 -16.34 12.47
N LEU A 139 22.25 -16.13 13.09
CA LEU A 139 23.37 -17.05 12.97
C LEU A 139 23.06 -18.43 13.60
N GLU A 140 22.41 -18.45 14.76
CA GLU A 140 21.99 -19.69 15.43
C GLU A 140 20.96 -20.45 14.57
N THR A 141 20.00 -19.74 13.98
CA THR A 141 18.99 -20.32 13.09
C THR A 141 19.63 -20.93 11.84
N LEU A 142 20.56 -20.21 11.20
CA LEU A 142 21.29 -20.71 10.03
C LEU A 142 22.11 -21.96 10.37
N ASN A 143 22.76 -21.99 11.53
CA ASN A 143 23.52 -23.16 11.97
C ASN A 143 22.59 -24.38 12.15
N SER A 144 21.45 -24.20 12.82
CA SER A 144 20.46 -25.27 12.99
C SER A 144 19.91 -25.77 11.65
N MET A 145 19.65 -24.87 10.70
CA MET A 145 19.21 -25.25 9.35
C MET A 145 20.28 -26.05 8.61
N ALA A 146 21.57 -25.66 8.74
CA ALA A 146 22.68 -26.40 8.15
C ALA A 146 22.76 -27.83 8.71
N ASP A 147 22.61 -28.00 10.02
CA ASP A 147 22.61 -29.33 10.65
C ASP A 147 21.48 -30.22 10.10
N VAL A 148 20.28 -29.67 9.89
CA VAL A 148 19.15 -30.41 9.31
C VAL A 148 19.44 -30.83 7.86
N VAL A 149 20.03 -29.95 7.06
CA VAL A 149 20.36 -30.24 5.65
C VAL A 149 21.45 -31.31 5.57
N MET A 150 22.53 -31.17 6.34
CA MET A 150 23.66 -32.11 6.32
C MET A 150 23.28 -33.52 6.81
N ASN A 151 22.24 -33.64 7.65
CA ASN A 151 21.75 -34.92 8.16
C ASN A 151 20.64 -35.55 7.28
N LYS A 152 20.25 -34.92 6.16
CA LYS A 152 19.35 -35.53 5.18
C LYS A 152 20.16 -36.27 4.12
N GLU A 153 19.94 -37.59 3.99
CA GLU A 153 20.65 -38.45 3.02
C GLU A 153 20.42 -38.07 1.54
N ASN A 154 19.37 -37.30 1.22
CA ASN A 154 19.03 -36.86 -0.14
C ASN A 154 18.66 -35.37 -0.18
N VAL A 155 19.66 -34.49 -0.07
CA VAL A 155 19.48 -33.06 -0.39
C VAL A 155 19.56 -32.92 -1.92
N PRO A 156 18.50 -32.45 -2.62
CA PRO A 156 18.61 -32.14 -4.03
C PRO A 156 19.62 -30.99 -4.20
N ILE A 157 20.66 -31.23 -5.01
CA ILE A 157 21.64 -30.21 -5.44
C ILE A 157 20.96 -29.27 -6.43
#